data_AF-A0A150A6I5-F1
#
_entry.id   AF-A0A150A6I5-F1
#
_cell.length_a   1.000
_cell.length_b   1.000
_cell.length_c   1.000
_cell.angle_alpha   90.00
_cell.angle_beta   90.00
_cell.angle_gamma   90.00
#
_symmetry.space_group_name_H-M   'P 1'
#
loop_
_entity.id
_entity.type
_entity.pdbx_description
1 polymer ?
#
loop_
_entity_poly.entity_id
_entity_poly.type
_entity_poly.pdbx_seq_one_letter_code
_entity_poly.pdbx_strand_id
1 'polypeptide(L)'
;MASDNCKYCCFVCRTVAQELENTQRVCEAVGDSELTNELWAQAVALSDECSRYLELRFKLRTLAMEAGISPKQWQDIRRGRVTTG
;
A
#
# COMPACT_ATOMS: atom_id res chain seq x y z
N MET A 1 -5.47 11.25 -21.28
CA MET A 1 -6.13 9.95 -21.60
C MET A 1 -5.78 8.98 -20.50
N ALA A 2 -6.64 8.85 -19.49
CA ALA A 2 -6.51 7.83 -18.47
C ALA A 2 -6.94 6.51 -19.11
N SER A 3 -5.99 5.61 -19.34
CA SER A 3 -6.28 4.25 -19.81
C SER A 3 -6.98 3.48 -18.69
N ASP A 4 -8.14 2.94 -19.02
CA ASP A 4 -9.11 2.20 -18.20
C ASP A 4 -8.60 0.83 -17.67
N ASN A 5 -7.35 0.74 -17.18
CA ASN A 5 -6.71 -0.56 -16.90
C ASN A 5 -5.84 -0.63 -15.63
N CYS A 6 -6.01 0.27 -14.66
CA CYS A 6 -5.37 0.09 -13.35
C CYS A 6 -6.41 0.17 -12.23
N LYS A 7 -7.09 -0.97 -11.96
CA LYS A 7 -7.88 -1.22 -10.75
C LYS A 7 -7.10 -0.88 -9.46
N TYR A 8 -5.77 -0.85 -9.54
CA TYR A 8 -4.88 -0.64 -8.39
C TYR A 8 -3.92 0.53 -8.62
N CYS A 9 -3.69 1.29 -7.53
CA CYS A 9 -2.86 2.49 -7.51
C CYS A 9 -1.36 2.21 -7.76
N CYS A 10 -0.89 1.02 -7.38
CA CYS A 10 0.49 0.56 -7.50
C CYS A 10 0.58 -0.95 -7.27
N PHE A 11 1.79 -1.51 -7.42
CA PHE A 11 2.06 -2.93 -7.14
C PHE A 11 1.63 -3.35 -5.73
N VAL A 12 1.91 -2.53 -4.71
CA VAL A 12 1.56 -2.85 -3.31
C VAL A 12 0.04 -2.91 -3.12
N CYS A 13 -0.70 -1.91 -3.64
CA CYS A 13 -2.17 -1.92 -3.68
C CYS A 13 -2.72 -3.23 -4.28
N ARG A 14 -2.11 -3.71 -5.38
CA ARG A 14 -2.52 -4.95 -6.05
C ARG A 14 -2.26 -6.18 -5.18
N THR A 15 -1.08 -6.28 -4.58
CA THR A 15 -0.73 -7.41 -3.72
C THR A 15 -1.64 -7.50 -2.49
N VAL A 16 -1.86 -6.37 -1.80
CA VAL A 16 -2.72 -6.34 -0.60
C VAL A 16 -4.17 -6.68 -0.95
N ALA A 17 -4.70 -6.18 -2.05
CA ALA A 17 -6.03 -6.57 -2.50
C ALA A 17 -6.13 -8.06 -2.83
N GLN A 18 -5.09 -8.65 -3.44
CA GLN A 18 -5.06 -10.07 -3.73
C GLN A 18 -5.05 -10.92 -2.45
N GLU A 19 -4.27 -10.53 -1.44
CA GLU A 19 -4.23 -11.20 -0.14
C GLU A 19 -5.55 -11.05 0.62
N LEU A 20 -6.22 -9.89 0.53
CA LEU A 20 -7.54 -9.70 1.11
C LEU A 20 -8.57 -10.64 0.48
N GLU A 21 -8.62 -10.69 -0.86
CA GLU A 21 -9.51 -11.60 -1.60
C GLU A 21 -9.20 -13.08 -1.30
N ASN A 22 -7.93 -13.45 -1.16
CA ASN A 22 -7.52 -14.80 -0.78
C ASN A 22 -7.99 -15.15 0.64
N THR A 23 -7.75 -14.24 1.59
CA THR A 23 -8.11 -14.43 3.00
C THR A 23 -9.62 -14.57 3.15
N GLN A 24 -10.40 -13.73 2.46
CA GLN A 24 -11.85 -13.83 2.45
C GLN A 24 -12.31 -15.23 2.03
N ARG A 25 -11.83 -15.72 0.88
CA ARG A 25 -12.18 -17.06 0.36
C ARG A 25 -11.83 -18.18 1.33
N VAL A 26 -10.68 -18.08 2.02
CA VAL A 26 -10.26 -19.08 3.01
C VAL A 26 -11.17 -19.04 4.24
N CYS A 27 -11.43 -17.86 4.80
CA CYS A 27 -12.30 -17.71 5.96
C CYS A 27 -13.73 -18.20 5.65
N GLU A 28 -14.28 -17.86 4.48
CA GLU A 28 -15.59 -18.35 4.02
C GLU A 28 -15.62 -19.88 3.86
N ALA A 29 -14.56 -20.48 3.32
CA ALA A 29 -14.51 -21.93 3.09
C ALA A 29 -14.31 -22.74 4.37
N VAL A 30 -13.55 -22.20 5.34
CA VAL A 30 -13.33 -22.84 6.65
C VAL A 30 -14.53 -22.65 7.58
N GLY A 31 -15.25 -21.53 7.44
CA GLY A 31 -16.38 -21.17 8.27
C GLY A 31 -16.01 -20.34 9.50
N ASP A 32 -17.03 -19.95 10.24
CA ASP A 32 -16.89 -19.04 11.38
C ASP A 32 -16.18 -19.72 12.56
N SER A 33 -15.09 -19.10 12.99
CA SER A 33 -14.31 -19.47 14.17
C SER A 33 -13.61 -18.23 14.71
N GLU A 34 -13.13 -18.30 15.95
CA GLU A 34 -12.33 -17.21 16.53
C GLU A 34 -11.12 -16.87 15.65
N LEU A 35 -10.42 -17.89 15.13
CA LEU A 35 -9.25 -17.70 14.29
C LEU A 35 -9.57 -17.09 12.92
N THR A 36 -10.64 -17.53 12.25
CA THR A 36 -11.03 -16.96 10.94
C THR A 36 -11.52 -15.53 11.07
N ASN A 37 -12.20 -15.20 12.18
CA ASN A 37 -12.61 -13.84 12.50
C ASN A 37 -11.41 -12.92 12.78
N GLU A 38 -10.46 -13.38 13.61
CA GLU A 38 -9.24 -12.62 13.91
C GLU A 38 -8.39 -12.41 12.64
N LEU A 39 -8.18 -13.48 11.84
CA LEU A 39 -7.44 -13.39 10.59
C LEU A 39 -8.08 -12.42 9.61
N TRP A 40 -9.41 -12.48 9.46
CA TRP A 40 -10.13 -11.55 8.58
C TRP A 40 -9.99 -10.10 9.05
N ALA A 41 -10.14 -9.85 10.35
CA ALA A 41 -9.95 -8.52 10.92
C ALA A 41 -8.54 -7.98 10.67
N GLN A 42 -7.51 -8.82 10.81
CA GLN A 42 -6.13 -8.43 10.52
C GLN A 42 -5.90 -8.14 9.03
N ALA A 43 -6.51 -8.93 8.12
CA ALA A 43 -6.39 -8.69 6.69
C ALA A 43 -7.04 -7.36 6.26
N VAL A 44 -8.21 -7.03 6.82
CA VAL A 44 -8.87 -5.73 6.61
C VAL A 44 -8.01 -4.60 7.16
N ALA A 45 -7.51 -4.72 8.39
CA ALA A 45 -6.65 -3.71 9.00
C ALA A 45 -5.37 -3.46 8.18
N LEU A 46 -4.75 -4.51 7.64
CA LEU A 46 -3.60 -4.40 6.74
C LEU A 46 -3.95 -3.61 5.46
N SER A 47 -5.12 -3.88 4.87
CA SER A 47 -5.60 -3.16 3.68
C SER A 47 -5.78 -1.67 3.94
N ASP A 48 -6.39 -1.32 5.07
CA ASP A 48 -6.66 0.06 5.46
C ASP A 48 -5.36 0.81 5.75
N GLU A 49 -4.46 0.25 6.57
CA GLU A 49 -3.19 0.90 6.89
C GLU A 49 -2.26 0.98 5.68
N CYS A 50 -2.28 0.00 4.77
CA CYS A 50 -1.53 0.09 3.52
C CYS A 50 -2.05 1.24 2.64
N SER A 51 -3.37 1.40 2.54
CA SER A 51 -3.99 2.50 1.80
C SER A 51 -3.59 3.85 2.38
N ARG A 52 -3.67 3.98 3.71
CA ARG A 52 -3.26 5.20 4.44
C ARG A 52 -1.78 5.51 4.27
N TYR A 53 -0.90 4.52 4.37
CA TYR A 53 0.53 4.67 4.14
C TYR A 53 0.83 5.20 2.74
N LEU A 54 0.17 4.66 1.71
CA LEU A 54 0.39 5.08 0.32
C LEU A 54 -0.10 6.51 0.07
N GLU A 55 -1.24 6.89 0.64
CA GLU A 55 -1.74 8.27 0.60
C GLU A 55 -0.73 9.24 1.25
N LEU A 56 -0.28 8.94 2.46
CA LEU A 56 0.70 9.77 3.18
C LEU A 56 2.01 9.87 2.41
N ARG A 57 2.48 8.77 1.84
CA ARG A 57 3.70 8.74 1.02
C ARG A 57 3.55 9.57 -0.25
N PHE A 58 2.37 9.59 -0.87
CA PHE A 58 2.09 10.46 -2.00
C PHE A 58 2.13 11.94 -1.58
N LYS A 59 1.44 12.31 -0.50
CA LYS A 59 1.46 13.67 0.05
C LYS A 59 2.88 14.13 0.38
N LEU A 60 3.67 13.28 1.04
CA LEU A 60 5.06 13.57 1.37
C LEU A 60 5.92 13.81 0.13
N ARG A 61 5.74 12.99 -0.92
CA ARG A 61 6.44 13.20 -2.20
C ARG A 61 6.08 14.55 -2.83
N THR A 62 4.80 14.91 -2.81
CA THR A 62 4.33 16.20 -3.34
C THR A 62 4.95 17.37 -2.58
N LEU A 63 4.90 17.35 -1.25
CA LEU A 63 5.51 18.37 -0.39
C LEU A 63 7.03 18.48 -0.63
N ALA A 64 7.73 17.36 -0.78
CA ALA A 64 9.16 17.35 -1.09
C ALA A 64 9.46 18.05 -2.43
N MET A 65 8.65 17.80 -3.46
CA MET A 65 8.80 18.45 -4.76
C MET A 65 8.51 19.94 -4.71
N GLU A 66 7.47 20.35 -3.98
CA GLU A 66 7.14 21.76 -3.74
C GLU A 66 8.28 22.48 -2.98
N ALA A 67 8.99 21.77 -2.10
CA ALA A 67 10.19 22.26 -1.42
C ALA A 67 11.47 22.23 -2.28
N GLY A 68 11.37 21.91 -3.57
CA GLY A 68 12.50 21.94 -4.52
C GLY A 68 13.28 20.63 -4.65
N ILE A 69 12.86 19.53 -4.02
CA ILE A 69 13.49 18.22 -4.22
C ILE A 69 13.09 17.67 -5.58
N SER A 70 14.10 17.50 -6.45
CA SER A 70 13.87 16.91 -7.78
C SER A 70 13.45 15.43 -7.69
N PRO A 71 12.75 14.89 -8.71
CA PRO A 71 12.41 13.47 -8.76
C PRO A 71 13.62 12.53 -8.61
N LYS A 72 14.80 12.91 -9.12
CA LYS A 72 16.03 12.12 -8.98
C LYS A 72 16.51 12.09 -7.54
N GLN A 73 16.64 13.25 -6.89
CA GLN A 73 17.01 13.35 -5.47
C GLN A 73 16.05 12.56 -4.59
N TRP A 74 14.74 12.65 -4.84
CA TRP A 74 13.75 11.85 -4.13
C TRP A 74 14.00 10.34 -4.24
N GLN A 75 14.32 9.83 -5.44
CA GLN A 75 14.65 8.42 -5.61
C GLN A 75 15.98 8.04 -4.96
N ASP A 76 16.97 8.92 -4.96
CA ASP A 76 18.23 8.69 -4.29
C ASP A 76 18.04 8.62 -2.76
N ILE A 77 17.24 9.52 -2.17
CA ILE A 77 16.83 9.45 -0.75
C ILE A 77 16.15 8.10 -0.47
N ARG A 78 15.15 7.73 -1.28
CA ARG A 78 14.40 6.47 -1.11
C ARG A 78 15.26 5.20 -1.26
N ARG A 79 16.41 5.31 -1.92
CA ARG A 79 17.37 4.21 -2.10
C ARG A 79 18.50 4.24 -1.08
N GLY A 80 18.46 5.15 -0.10
CA GLY A 80 19.52 5.34 0.89
C GLY A 80 20.83 5.85 0.31
N ARG A 81 20.79 6.52 -0.86
CA ARG A 81 21.97 7.04 -1.56
C ARG A 81 22.32 8.48 -1.19
N VAL A 82 21.55 9.09 -0.29
CA VAL A 82 21.86 10.39 0.29
C VAL A 82 22.44 10.15 1.68
N THR A 83 23.75 10.36 1.82
CA THR A 83 24.43 10.44 3.11
C THR A 83 24.27 11.86 3.65
N THR A 84 23.55 12.03 4.76
CA THR A 84 23.76 13.19 5.63
C THR A 84 25.18 13.07 6.20
N GLY A 85 26.11 13.82 5.62
CA GLY A 85 27.37 14.17 6.28
C GLY A 85 27.14 15.31 7.25
#